data_AF-A0A2N9X5Z7-F1
#
_entry.id   AF-A0A2N9X5Z7-F1
#
_cell.length_a   1.000
_cell.length_b   1.000
_cell.length_c   1.000
_cell.angle_alpha   90.00
_cell.angle_beta   90.00
_cell.angle_gamma   90.00
#
_symmetry.space_group_name_H-M   'P 1'
#
loop_
_entity.id
_entity.type
_entity.pdbx_description
1 polymer ?
#
loop_
_entity_poly.entity_id
_entity_poly.type
_entity_poly.pdbx_seq_one_letter_code
_entity_poly.pdbx_strand_id
1 'polypeptide(L)' 'MIKDPVIAEEIRDLMFKITTDLNQTLFKVQDCCPEEEFRAYRRVVGRIMGEMLDFLEPAFKEHPELKPKEWD' A
#
# COMPACT_ATOMS: atom_id res chain seq x y z
N MET A 1 -18.51 2.78 4.15
CA MET A 1 -17.86 1.72 3.37
C MET A 1 -18.38 1.75 1.96
N ILE A 2 -17.52 1.44 0.99
CA ILE A 2 -17.88 1.44 -0.43
C ILE A 2 -18.55 0.11 -0.74
N LYS A 3 -19.86 0.16 -1.03
CA LYS A 3 -20.69 -1.01 -1.28
C LYS A 3 -20.68 -1.46 -2.74
N ASP A 4 -20.31 -0.56 -3.63
CA ASP A 4 -20.19 -0.88 -5.05
C ASP A 4 -18.88 -1.67 -5.26
N PRO A 5 -18.96 -2.95 -5.71
CA PRO A 5 -17.78 -3.79 -5.84
C PRO A 5 -16.82 -3.30 -6.94
N VAL A 6 -17.33 -2.64 -7.99
CA VAL A 6 -16.50 -2.09 -9.07
C VAL A 6 -15.68 -0.90 -8.54
N ILE A 7 -16.33 0.00 -7.80
CA ILE A 7 -15.62 1.14 -7.20
C ILE A 7 -14.63 0.68 -6.13
N ALA A 8 -14.98 -0.35 -5.34
CA ALA A 8 -14.08 -0.92 -4.34
C ALA A 8 -12.84 -1.56 -5.00
N GLU A 9 -13.03 -2.24 -6.12
CA GLU A 9 -11.95 -2.82 -6.93
C GLU A 9 -11.02 -1.75 -7.51
N GLU A 10 -11.56 -0.69 -8.12
CA GLU A 10 -10.75 0.43 -8.66
C GLU A 10 -9.88 1.08 -7.59
N ILE A 11 -10.43 1.24 -6.38
CA ILE A 11 -9.71 1.82 -5.25
C ILE A 11 -8.63 0.87 -4.74
N ARG A 12 -8.92 -0.44 -4.63
CA ARG A 12 -7.90 -1.46 -4.29
C ARG A 12 -6.74 -1.38 -5.26
N ASP A 13 -7.01 -1.38 -6.57
CA ASP A 13 -5.98 -1.39 -7.60
C ASP A 13 -5.14 -0.12 -7.58
N LEU A 14 -5.76 1.04 -7.38
CA LEU A 14 -5.06 2.30 -7.21
C LEU A 14 -4.12 2.25 -6.00
N MET A 15 -4.61 1.79 -4.84
CA MET A 15 -3.80 1.71 -3.63
C MET A 15 -2.63 0.73 -3.79
N PHE A 16 -2.86 -0.43 -4.41
CA PHE A 16 -1.81 -1.41 -4.69
C PHE A 16 -0.76 -0.91 -5.68
N LYS A 17 -1.18 -0.14 -6.68
CA LYS A 17 -0.24 0.55 -7.57
C LYS A 17 0.64 1.53 -6.79
N ILE A 18 0.04 2.36 -5.95
CA ILE A 18 0.78 3.36 -5.16
C ILE A 18 1.75 2.68 -4.18
N THR A 19 1.34 1.63 -3.47
CA THR A 19 2.21 0.91 -2.55
C THR A 19 3.34 0.19 -3.28
N THR A 20 3.08 -0.34 -4.48
CA THR A 20 4.12 -0.93 -5.35
C THR A 20 5.15 0.11 -5.77
N ASP A 21 4.71 1.27 -6.25
CA ASP A 21 5.62 2.35 -6.69
C ASP A 21 6.44 2.89 -5.51
N LEU A 22 5.83 3.07 -4.34
CA LEU A 22 6.53 3.45 -3.09
C LEU A 22 7.53 2.38 -2.64
N ASN A 23 7.22 1.11 -2.80
CA ASN A 23 8.15 0.04 -2.47
C ASN A 23 9.34 0.00 -3.45
N GLN A 24 9.11 0.27 -4.73
CA GLN A 24 10.19 0.40 -5.71
C GLN A 24 11.12 1.58 -5.40
N THR A 25 10.58 2.72 -4.93
CA THR A 25 11.42 3.84 -4.52
C THR A 25 12.22 3.54 -3.26
N LEU A 26 11.71 2.71 -2.33
CA LEU A 26 12.49 2.24 -1.18
C LEU A 26 13.77 1.53 -1.62
N PHE A 27 13.69 0.61 -2.57
CA PHE A 27 14.87 -0.08 -3.11
C PHE A 27 15.84 0.90 -3.76
N LYS A 28 15.33 1.85 -4.57
CA LYS A 28 16.18 2.86 -5.20
C LYS A 28 16.92 3.74 -4.18
N VAL A 29 16.24 4.19 -3.13
CA VAL A 29 16.87 5.02 -2.09
C VAL A 29 17.87 4.18 -1.27
N GLN A 30 17.55 2.91 -1.01
CA GLN A 30 18.48 2.00 -0.33
C GLN A 30 19.79 1.82 -1.11
N ASP A 31 19.70 1.71 -2.44
CA ASP A 31 20.87 1.43 -3.30
C ASP A 31 21.70 2.69 -3.61
N CYS A 32 21.06 3.86 -3.69
CA CYS A 32 21.68 5.08 -4.22
C CYS A 32 21.97 6.17 -3.17
N CYS A 33 21.38 6.11 -1.98
CA CYS A 33 21.47 7.16 -0.98
C CYS A 33 22.23 6.71 0.27
N PRO A 34 22.80 7.66 1.04
CA PRO A 34 23.34 7.38 2.37
C PRO A 34 22.33 6.69 3.29
N GLU A 35 22.84 5.87 4.22
CA GLU A 35 21.99 5.10 5.14
C GLU A 35 21.05 5.98 5.98
N GLU A 36 21.50 7.18 6.38
CA GLU A 36 20.67 8.14 7.12
C GLU A 36 19.44 8.58 6.31
N GLU A 37 19.64 8.92 5.03
CA GLU A 37 18.56 9.31 4.12
C GLU A 37 17.59 8.14 3.89
N PHE A 38 18.12 6.93 3.67
CA PHE A 38 17.30 5.73 3.54
C PHE A 38 16.46 5.48 4.80
N ARG A 39 17.04 5.58 5.99
CA ARG A 39 16.32 5.37 7.25
C ARG A 39 15.20 6.41 7.44
N ALA A 40 15.46 7.68 7.11
CA ALA A 40 14.46 8.74 7.17
C ALA A 40 13.32 8.50 6.16
N TYR A 41 13.66 8.19 4.91
CA TYR A 41 12.70 7.90 3.84
C TYR A 41 11.84 6.68 4.16
N ARG A 42 12.47 5.57 4.57
CA ARG A 42 11.80 4.32 4.95
C ARG A 42 10.77 4.52 6.07
N ARG A 43 11.07 5.38 7.05
CA ARG A 43 10.14 5.67 8.14
C ARG A 43 8.86 6.33 7.65
N VAL A 44 8.98 7.30 6.74
CA VAL A 44 7.82 8.03 6.20
C VAL A 44 7.00 7.13 5.29
N VAL A 45 7.65 6.45 4.34
CA VAL A 45 6.98 5.58 3.37
C VAL A 45 6.31 4.40 4.07
N GLY A 46 6.97 3.78 5.04
CA GLY A 46 6.38 2.69 5.82
C GLY A 46 5.11 3.13 6.56
N ARG A 47 5.07 4.37 7.08
CA ARG A 47 3.84 4.93 7.68
C ARG A 47 2.75 5.10 6.64
N ILE A 48 3.05 5.68 5.48
CA ILE A 48 2.08 5.89 4.40
C ILE A 48 1.48 4.56 3.94
N MET A 49 2.31 3.54 3.73
CA MET A 49 1.85 2.20 3.33
C MET A 49 0.98 1.54 4.40
N GLY A 50 1.27 1.75 5.69
CA GLY A 50 0.43 1.30 6.80
C GLY A 50 -0.97 1.93 6.77
N GLU A 51 -1.04 3.26 6.64
CA GLU A 51 -2.33 3.97 6.56
C GLU A 51 -3.15 3.56 5.32
N MET A 52 -2.48 3.25 4.20
CA MET A 52 -3.15 2.70 3.01
C MET A 52 -3.75 1.32 3.25
N LEU A 53 -3.07 0.46 4.02
CA LEU A 53 -3.60 -0.85 4.39
C LEU A 53 -4.83 -0.72 5.29
N ASP A 54 -4.74 0.14 6.31
CA ASP A 54 -5.87 0.44 7.22
C ASP A 54 -7.06 1.01 6.45
N PHE A 55 -6.81 1.81 5.42
CA PHE A 55 -7.84 2.34 4.53
C PHE A 55 -8.53 1.25 3.68
N LEU A 56 -7.81 0.21 3.27
CA LEU A 56 -8.36 -0.91 2.49
C LEU A 56 -9.09 -1.94 3.36
N GLU A 57 -8.79 -2.03 4.65
CA GLU A 57 -9.37 -3.03 5.55
C GLU A 57 -10.91 -3.05 5.55
N PRO A 58 -11.63 -1.91 5.56
CA PRO A 58 -13.09 -1.91 5.42
C PRO A 58 -13.53 -2.45 4.05
N ALA A 59 -12.85 -2.12 2.96
CA ALA A 59 -13.20 -2.62 1.63
C ALA A 59 -13.06 -4.15 1.55
N PHE A 60 -12.05 -4.74 2.19
CA PHE A 60 -11.89 -6.20 2.29
C PHE A 60 -12.93 -6.86 3.21
N LYS A 61 -13.42 -6.17 4.24
CA LYS A 61 -14.52 -6.68 5.08
C LYS A 61 -15.85 -6.71 4.33
N GLU A 62 -16.11 -5.71 3.49
CA GLU A 62 -17.33 -5.63 2.68
C GLU A 62 -17.26 -6.58 1.46
N HIS A 63 -16.09 -6.69 0.82
CA HIS A 63 -15.84 -7.49 -0.38
C HIS A 63 -14.61 -8.41 -0.15
N PRO A 64 -14.77 -9.54 0.56
CA PRO A 64 -13.66 -10.44 0.91
C PRO A 64 -12.86 -10.97 -0.28
N GLU A 65 -13.48 -11.09 -1.45
CA GLU A 65 -12.87 -11.49 -2.71
C GLU A 65 -11.79 -10.52 -3.22
N LEU A 66 -11.81 -9.26 -2.76
CA LEU A 66 -10.82 -8.26 -3.13
C LEU A 66 -9.50 -8.40 -2.34
N LYS A 67 -9.51 -9.14 -1.22
CA LYS A 67 -8.32 -9.36 -0.40
C LYS A 67 -7.33 -10.29 -1.13
N PRO A 68 -6.03 -9.96 -1.21
CA PRO A 68 -5.03 -10.86 -1.76
C PRO A 68 -5.01 -12.21 -1.01
N LYS A 69 -4.97 -13.31 -1.75
CA LYS A 69 -4.99 -14.66 -1.17
C LYS A 69 -3.74 -14.97 -0.35
N GLU A 70 -2.63 -14.29 -0.62
CA GLU A 70 -1.40 -14.46 0.16
C GLU A 70 -1.44 -13.77 1.53
N TRP A 71 -2.51 -13.02 1.85
CA TRP A 71 -2.65 -12.25 3.10
C TRP A 71 -3.56 -12.94 4.14
N ASP A 72 -3.86 -14.23 3.96
CA ASP A 72 -4.66 -15.05 4.90
C ASP A 72 -3.84 -15.63 6.06
#